data_AF-M1BZZ3-F1
#
_entry.id   AF-M1BZZ3-F1
#
_cell.length_a   1.000
_cell.length_b   1.000
_cell.length_c   1.000
_cell.angle_alpha   90.00
_cell.angle_beta   90.00
_cell.angle_gamma   90.00
#
_symmetry.space_group_name_H-M   'P 1'
#
loop_
_entity.id
_entity.type
_entity.pdbx_description
1 polymer ?
#
loop_
_entity_poly.entity_id
_entity_poly.type
_entity_poly.pdbx_seq_one_letter_code
_entity_poly.pdbx_strand_id
1 'polypeptide(L)'
;MQDKDLNEYSPARSSSSKHLSCSHQLCELGPNCRSPKEHCPYTVNYYSENTSSSGFLFEDQLHLTSVGGHEHQGSVLAPIVIGCGSKQSGNYLSGAAPDGLMGLGPGEISVPSLLAKSGFVPHSFSLCFGKSNSGTIFFGDKGPENQRRSSFVSLDGNYNTYVVEVQHYCVGGTCPKQSGFQALVDSGSSFTFLPSEIFTKVVTEFEKQMNATRLAIEDFPCCYKASSQGLLNIPSMKLLLAANQSFVIQNPMFTISSGQVSI
;
A
#
# COMPACT_ATOMS: atom_id res chain seq x y z
N MET A 1 2.26 11.29 -27.21
CA MET A 1 2.17 11.49 -25.75
C MET A 1 1.33 12.75 -25.57
N GLN A 2 0.08 12.64 -25.12
CA GLN A 2 -0.68 13.83 -24.76
C GLN A 2 -0.17 14.23 -23.38
N ASP A 3 0.35 15.45 -23.25
CA ASP A 3 0.68 16.03 -21.95
C ASP A 3 -0.61 16.07 -21.12
N LYS A 4 -0.69 15.17 -20.14
CA LYS A 4 -1.80 15.12 -19.21
C LYS A 4 -1.59 16.25 -18.22
N ASP A 5 -2.59 17.12 -18.07
CA ASP A 5 -2.60 18.15 -17.03
C ASP A 5 -2.66 17.44 -15.67
N LEU A 6 -1.55 17.47 -14.93
CA LEU A 6 -1.42 16.87 -13.60
C LEU A 6 -1.80 17.91 -12.55
N ASN A 7 -2.40 17.46 -11.45
CA ASN A 7 -2.83 18.32 -10.35
C ASN A 7 -1.81 18.28 -9.22
N GLU A 8 -0.53 18.50 -9.54
CA GLU A 8 0.50 18.41 -8.51
C GLU A 8 0.34 19.53 -7.48
N TYR A 9 0.58 19.18 -6.22
CA TYR A 9 0.61 20.15 -5.14
C TYR A 9 1.75 21.15 -5.34
N SER A 10 1.44 22.45 -5.21
CA SER A 10 2.40 23.53 -5.28
C SER A 10 2.30 24.43 -4.06
N PRO A 11 3.33 24.48 -3.18
CA PRO A 11 3.36 25.36 -2.02
C PRO A 11 3.10 26.83 -2.34
N ALA A 12 3.51 27.30 -3.54
CA ALA A 12 3.35 28.68 -3.97
C ALA A 12 1.89 29.05 -4.33
N ARG A 13 1.04 28.05 -4.60
CA ARG A 13 -0.37 28.24 -4.94
C ARG A 13 -1.30 28.14 -3.73
N SER A 14 -0.77 27.79 -2.56
CA SER A 14 -1.52 27.65 -1.32
C SER A 14 -1.25 28.83 -0.39
N SER A 15 -2.31 29.44 0.14
CA SER A 15 -2.21 30.52 1.14
C SER A 15 -1.99 30.00 2.56
N SER A 16 -2.22 28.71 2.81
CA SER A 16 -2.02 28.05 4.11
C SER A 16 -0.69 27.31 4.22
N SER A 17 -0.02 27.05 3.10
CA SER A 17 1.27 26.37 3.05
C SER A 17 2.35 27.09 3.86
N LYS A 18 3.07 26.32 4.68
CA LYS A 18 4.22 26.79 5.46
C LYS A 18 5.35 25.76 5.35
N HIS A 19 6.58 26.23 5.19
CA HIS A 19 7.72 25.32 5.27
C HIS A 19 7.89 24.83 6.72
N LEU A 20 8.23 23.56 6.89
CA LEU A 20 8.59 23.02 8.19
C LEU A 20 10.06 23.37 8.46
N SER A 21 10.38 23.96 9.62
CA SER A 21 11.77 24.29 9.96
C SER A 21 12.54 23.09 10.51
N CYS A 22 13.88 23.11 10.41
CA CYS A 22 14.73 22.05 10.99
C CYS A 22 14.64 21.93 12.51
N SER A 23 14.27 23.02 13.21
CA SER A 23 14.01 22.99 14.65
C SER A 23 12.69 22.33 15.04
N HIS A 24 11.82 22.03 14.06
CA HIS A 24 10.53 21.45 14.32
C HIS A 24 10.67 20.00 14.81
N GLN A 25 9.88 19.60 15.81
CA GLN A 25 9.95 18.26 16.42
C GLN A 25 9.68 17.11 15.43
N LEU A 26 8.92 17.38 14.36
CA LEU A 26 8.62 16.41 13.30
C LEU A 26 9.73 16.33 12.24
N CYS A 27 10.78 17.14 12.34
CA CYS A 27 11.89 17.13 11.40
C CYS A 27 12.95 16.09 11.81
N GLU A 28 12.77 14.84 11.37
CA GLU A 28 13.70 13.74 11.69
C GLU A 28 15.15 14.03 11.26
N LEU A 29 15.33 14.67 10.09
CA LEU A 29 16.64 15.06 9.57
C LEU A 29 17.08 16.46 10.03
N GLY A 30 16.34 17.09 10.94
CA GLY A 30 16.68 18.41 11.51
C GLY A 30 18.09 18.51 12.08
N PRO A 31 18.62 17.47 12.78
CA PRO A 31 20.02 17.46 13.25
C PRO A 31 21.08 17.57 12.16
N ASN A 32 20.74 17.27 10.89
CA ASN A 32 21.65 17.38 9.75
C ASN A 32 21.67 18.79 9.14
N CYS A 33 20.79 19.69 9.58
CA CYS A 33 20.73 21.06 9.10
C CYS A 33 21.84 21.93 9.71
N ARG A 34 22.29 22.95 8.97
CA ARG A 34 23.31 23.89 9.46
C ARG A 34 22.71 24.95 10.37
N SER A 35 21.42 25.24 10.20
CA SER A 35 20.69 26.23 10.98
C SER A 35 19.31 25.72 11.38
N PRO A 36 18.82 26.01 12.61
CA PRO A 36 17.49 25.60 13.06
C PRO A 36 16.33 26.16 12.22
N LYS A 37 16.57 27.25 11.47
CA LYS A 37 15.58 27.93 10.62
C LYS A 37 15.56 27.44 9.18
N GLU A 38 16.49 26.55 8.79
CA GLU A 38 16.48 25.97 7.45
C GLU A 38 15.22 25.15 7.22
N HIS A 39 14.86 24.96 5.94
CA HIS A 39 13.76 24.07 5.57
C HIS A 39 14.12 22.64 5.95
N CYS A 40 13.22 21.95 6.62
CA CYS A 40 13.40 20.57 7.03
C CYS A 40 13.56 19.65 5.81
N PRO A 41 14.72 19.02 5.61
CA PRO A 41 14.88 18.07 4.53
C PRO A 41 14.18 16.75 4.87
N TYR A 42 13.74 16.02 3.84
CA TYR A 42 13.30 14.63 3.98
C TYR A 42 13.91 13.76 2.89
N THR A 43 14.05 12.48 3.20
CA THR A 43 14.40 11.42 2.26
C THR A 43 13.61 10.18 2.62
N VAL A 44 12.95 9.57 1.65
CA VAL A 44 12.25 8.29 1.79
C VAL A 44 12.76 7.33 0.72
N ASN A 45 13.10 6.12 1.15
CA ASN A 45 13.42 4.99 0.27
C ASN A 45 12.27 4.01 0.30
N TYR A 46 11.84 3.54 -0.87
CA TYR A 46 10.77 2.57 -1.03
C TYR A 46 11.33 1.18 -1.28
N TYR A 47 10.54 0.14 -0.98
CA TYR A 47 10.93 -1.24 -1.22
C TYR A 47 11.05 -1.60 -2.71
N SER A 48 10.42 -0.83 -3.59
CA SER A 48 10.58 -1.00 -5.04
C SER A 48 11.98 -0.59 -5.48
N GLU A 49 12.54 -1.33 -6.44
CA GLU A 49 13.94 -1.19 -6.85
C GLU A 49 14.33 0.26 -7.15
N ASN A 50 15.40 0.72 -6.51
CA ASN A 50 15.98 2.05 -6.68
C ASN A 50 14.99 3.21 -6.59
N THR A 51 13.87 3.05 -5.89
CA THR A 51 12.81 4.07 -5.82
C THR A 51 12.97 4.90 -4.57
N SER A 52 13.13 6.21 -4.74
CA SER A 52 13.29 7.15 -3.62
C SER A 52 12.70 8.51 -3.95
N SER A 53 12.42 9.29 -2.91
CA SER A 53 12.05 10.71 -3.01
C SER A 53 12.75 11.51 -1.93
N SER A 54 13.30 12.67 -2.29
CA SER A 54 13.85 13.63 -1.35
C SER A 54 13.54 15.07 -1.73
N GLY A 55 13.46 15.93 -0.71
CA GLY A 55 13.07 17.32 -0.85
C GLY A 55 12.92 17.97 0.51
N PHE A 56 11.89 18.81 0.66
CA PHE A 56 11.62 19.54 1.90
C PHE A 56 10.19 19.34 2.38
N LEU A 57 10.00 19.33 3.70
CA LEU A 57 8.69 19.20 4.32
C LEU A 57 7.95 20.53 4.39
N PHE A 58 6.66 20.48 4.13
CA PHE A 58 5.72 21.59 4.26
C PHE A 58 4.53 21.14 5.11
N GLU A 59 3.99 22.07 5.90
CA GLU A 59 2.69 21.94 6.53
C GLU A 59 1.64 22.61 5.63
N ASP A 60 0.53 21.93 5.38
CA ASP A 60 -0.64 22.49 4.69
C ASP A 60 -1.93 21.75 5.09
N GLN A 61 -3.05 22.04 4.44
CA GLN A 61 -4.36 21.51 4.77
C GLN A 61 -4.80 20.39 3.80
N LEU A 62 -5.21 19.25 4.37
CA LEU A 62 -5.92 18.19 3.68
C LEU A 62 -7.42 18.40 3.80
N HIS A 63 -8.10 18.50 2.67
CA HIS A 63 -9.55 18.60 2.61
C HIS A 63 -10.15 17.19 2.64
N LEU A 64 -10.95 16.90 3.67
CA LEU A 64 -11.61 15.62 3.88
C LEU A 64 -13.11 15.81 4.02
N THR A 65 -13.87 14.77 3.69
CA THR A 65 -15.30 14.71 3.96
C THR A 65 -15.52 13.93 5.26
N SER A 66 -16.24 14.52 6.21
CA SER A 66 -16.67 13.81 7.41
C SER A 66 -17.81 12.85 7.08
N VAL A 67 -17.69 11.61 7.57
CA VAL A 67 -18.67 10.55 7.40
C VAL A 67 -19.01 9.95 8.77
N GLY A 68 -20.26 10.12 9.23
CA GLY A 68 -20.75 9.59 10.51
C GLY A 68 -21.73 10.52 11.23
N GLY A 69 -22.86 9.96 11.70
CA GLY A 69 -23.99 10.69 12.30
C GLY A 69 -25.21 10.78 11.38
N HIS A 70 -26.43 10.83 11.95
CA HIS A 70 -27.70 10.89 11.20
C HIS A 70 -27.90 12.20 10.39
N GLU A 71 -27.04 13.19 10.53
CA GLU A 71 -27.17 14.48 9.86
C GLU A 71 -25.80 14.99 9.36
N HIS A 72 -25.72 15.20 8.04
CA HIS A 72 -24.75 15.98 7.26
C HIS A 72 -23.32 15.44 7.03
N GLN A 73 -22.97 15.33 5.73
CA GLN A 73 -21.59 15.32 5.24
C GLN A 73 -21.00 16.72 5.46
N GLY A 74 -20.06 16.84 6.41
CA GLY A 74 -19.31 18.07 6.67
C GLY A 74 -17.96 18.07 5.92
N SER A 75 -17.41 19.26 5.68
CA SER A 75 -16.01 19.42 5.23
C SER A 75 -15.09 19.55 6.43
N VAL A 76 -13.95 18.85 6.40
CA VAL A 76 -12.90 18.89 7.42
C VAL A 76 -11.61 19.38 6.76
N LEU A 77 -10.98 20.37 7.36
CA LEU A 77 -9.65 20.85 6.98
C LEU A 77 -8.66 20.38 8.04
N ALA A 78 -7.85 19.39 7.70
CA ALA A 78 -6.88 18.82 8.62
C ALA A 78 -5.46 19.31 8.29
N PRO A 79 -4.71 19.86 9.25
CA PRO A 79 -3.29 20.15 9.06
C PRO A 79 -2.54 18.83 8.86
N ILE A 80 -1.77 18.76 7.78
CA ILE A 80 -0.90 17.63 7.46
C ILE A 80 0.50 18.13 7.10
N VAL A 81 1.47 17.23 7.18
CA VAL A 81 2.82 17.46 6.69
C VAL A 81 3.01 16.68 5.39
N ILE A 82 3.51 17.34 4.35
CA ILE A 82 3.72 16.79 3.02
C ILE A 82 5.18 17.01 2.61
N GLY A 83 5.78 16.01 1.97
CA GLY A 83 7.07 16.17 1.30
C GLY A 83 6.91 16.76 -0.09
N CYS A 84 7.51 17.93 -0.34
CA CYS A 84 7.64 18.47 -1.70
C CYS A 84 8.91 17.91 -2.33
N GLY A 85 8.77 16.89 -3.17
CA GLY A 85 9.88 16.17 -3.78
C GLY A 85 10.60 17.01 -4.85
N SER A 86 11.93 17.03 -4.79
CA SER A 86 12.79 17.71 -5.76
C SER A 86 13.76 16.77 -6.47
N LYS A 87 14.02 15.59 -5.88
CA LYS A 87 14.86 14.54 -6.45
C LYS A 87 14.16 13.20 -6.24
N GLN A 88 13.95 12.48 -7.33
CA GLN A 88 13.26 11.19 -7.36
C GLN A 88 14.06 10.19 -8.17
N SER A 89 13.87 8.90 -7.88
CA SER A 89 14.51 7.81 -8.60
C SER A 89 13.54 6.63 -8.77
N GLY A 90 13.94 5.64 -9.58
CA GLY A 90 13.17 4.40 -9.78
C GLY A 90 11.81 4.66 -10.43
N ASN A 91 10.77 4.00 -9.93
CA ASN A 91 9.44 3.96 -10.55
C ASN A 91 8.80 5.35 -10.75
N TYR A 92 9.16 6.35 -9.94
CA TYR A 92 8.66 7.72 -10.13
C TYR A 92 9.08 8.32 -11.47
N LEU A 93 10.29 7.99 -11.96
CA LEU A 93 10.77 8.43 -13.26
C LEU A 93 10.05 7.74 -14.43
N SER A 94 9.31 6.66 -14.14
CA SER A 94 8.53 5.88 -15.10
C SER A 94 7.02 6.15 -14.99
N GLY A 95 6.61 7.18 -14.24
CA GLY A 95 5.21 7.64 -14.16
C GLY A 95 4.41 7.08 -12.98
N ALA A 96 5.04 6.45 -11.99
CA ALA A 96 4.36 6.11 -10.75
C ALA A 96 3.98 7.38 -9.97
N ALA A 97 2.81 7.37 -9.31
CA ALA A 97 2.31 8.46 -8.45
C ALA A 97 2.39 9.86 -9.09
N PRO A 98 1.79 10.08 -10.28
CA PRO A 98 1.98 11.29 -11.07
C PRO A 98 1.51 12.57 -10.34
N ASP A 99 0.46 12.49 -9.53
CA ASP A 99 -0.05 13.60 -8.72
C ASP A 99 0.48 13.58 -7.27
N GLY A 100 1.45 12.71 -6.98
CA GLY A 100 2.02 12.49 -5.66
C GLY A 100 1.56 11.21 -4.97
N LEU A 101 2.15 10.95 -3.79
CA LEU A 101 1.92 9.75 -2.99
C LEU A 101 1.43 10.15 -1.58
N MET A 102 0.32 9.55 -1.13
CA MET A 102 -0.18 9.72 0.22
C MET A 102 0.40 8.63 1.15
N GLY A 103 1.24 9.04 2.09
CA GLY A 103 1.84 8.13 3.07
C GLY A 103 0.85 7.71 4.15
N LEU A 104 0.54 6.42 4.21
CA LEU A 104 -0.34 5.80 5.23
C LEU A 104 0.44 4.98 6.27
N GLY A 105 1.77 5.04 6.24
CA GLY A 105 2.63 4.30 7.16
C GLY A 105 2.43 4.69 8.63
N PRO A 106 3.02 3.93 9.56
CA PRO A 106 2.88 4.14 11.00
C PRO A 106 3.73 5.31 11.53
N GLY A 107 4.49 6.00 10.68
CA GLY A 107 5.38 7.10 11.05
C GLY A 107 4.65 8.34 11.57
N GLU A 108 5.38 9.18 12.31
CA GLU A 108 4.81 10.30 13.07
C GLU A 108 4.19 11.41 12.21
N ILE A 109 4.67 11.56 10.97
CA ILE A 109 4.22 12.55 9.99
C ILE A 109 3.20 11.99 8.98
N SER A 110 2.79 10.73 9.10
CA SER A 110 1.81 10.15 8.19
C SER A 110 0.42 10.77 8.37
N VAL A 111 -0.40 10.72 7.32
CA VAL A 111 -1.77 11.24 7.37
C VAL A 111 -2.57 10.65 8.54
N PRO A 112 -2.64 9.31 8.75
CA PRO A 112 -3.39 8.76 9.88
C PRO A 112 -2.85 9.22 11.25
N SER A 113 -1.53 9.33 11.40
CA SER A 113 -0.90 9.80 12.64
C SER A 113 -1.25 11.26 12.95
N LEU A 114 -1.16 12.15 11.96
CA LEU A 114 -1.44 13.58 12.13
C LEU A 114 -2.92 13.86 12.39
N LEU A 115 -3.82 13.13 11.72
CA LEU A 115 -5.25 13.23 11.97
C LEU A 115 -5.60 12.81 13.40
N ALA A 116 -4.97 11.74 13.89
CA ALA A 116 -5.20 11.26 15.25
C ALA A 116 -4.64 12.19 16.32
N LYS A 117 -3.41 12.68 16.14
CA LYS A 117 -2.76 13.64 17.07
C LYS A 117 -3.51 14.96 17.15
N SER A 118 -4.11 15.39 16.05
CA SER A 118 -4.93 16.61 16.00
C SER A 118 -6.34 16.40 16.55
N GLY A 119 -6.68 15.17 16.98
CA GLY A 119 -7.96 14.86 17.61
C GLY A 119 -9.14 14.72 16.65
N PHE A 120 -8.92 14.65 15.33
CA PHE A 120 -10.01 14.49 14.37
C PHE A 120 -10.65 13.10 14.44
N VAL A 121 -9.83 12.07 14.58
CA VAL A 121 -10.26 10.66 14.52
C VAL A 121 -9.35 9.77 15.37
N PRO A 122 -9.78 8.55 15.75
CA PRO A 122 -8.87 7.55 16.32
C PRO A 122 -7.70 7.23 15.38
N HIS A 123 -6.56 6.79 15.93
CA HIS A 123 -5.40 6.35 15.14
C HIS A 123 -5.65 4.97 14.50
N SER A 124 -6.48 4.96 13.46
CA SER A 124 -6.80 3.80 12.65
C SER A 124 -7.28 4.27 11.27
N PHE A 125 -7.27 3.38 10.29
CA PHE A 125 -7.88 3.63 9.00
C PHE A 125 -8.26 2.31 8.34
N SER A 126 -9.11 2.37 7.33
CA SER A 126 -9.41 1.24 6.45
C SER A 126 -9.27 1.64 4.99
N LEU A 127 -8.90 0.66 4.17
CA LEU A 127 -8.85 0.76 2.72
C LEU A 127 -9.89 -0.21 2.15
N CYS A 128 -10.83 0.32 1.37
CA CYS A 128 -11.82 -0.48 0.66
C CYS A 128 -11.63 -0.26 -0.84
N PHE A 129 -11.03 -1.24 -1.51
CA PHE A 129 -10.87 -1.21 -2.97
C PHE A 129 -12.18 -1.65 -3.63
N GLY A 130 -12.77 -0.75 -4.42
CA GLY A 130 -13.96 -1.00 -5.20
C GLY A 130 -13.64 -1.64 -6.55
N LYS A 131 -14.69 -1.91 -7.33
CA LYS A 131 -14.55 -2.32 -8.73
C LYS A 131 -14.14 -1.12 -9.59
N SER A 132 -13.50 -1.37 -10.72
CA SER A 132 -13.24 -0.37 -11.77
C SER A 132 -12.47 0.87 -11.27
N ASN A 133 -11.30 0.66 -10.65
CA ASN A 133 -10.40 1.72 -10.18
C ASN A 133 -11.04 2.72 -9.21
N SER A 134 -12.09 2.30 -8.49
CA SER A 134 -12.70 3.08 -7.41
C SER A 134 -12.34 2.49 -6.05
N GLY A 135 -12.54 3.27 -5.00
CA GLY A 135 -12.31 2.81 -3.63
C GLY A 135 -12.59 3.92 -2.63
N THR A 136 -12.42 3.61 -1.36
CA THR A 136 -12.57 4.59 -0.28
C THR A 136 -11.55 4.32 0.81
N ILE A 137 -10.99 5.40 1.35
CA ILE A 137 -10.15 5.39 2.53
C ILE A 137 -10.97 6.02 3.65
N PHE A 138 -11.11 5.33 4.78
CA PHE A 138 -11.77 5.86 5.97
C PHE A 138 -10.75 6.04 7.08
N PHE A 139 -10.49 7.28 7.48
CA PHE A 139 -9.67 7.56 8.65
C PHE A 139 -10.52 7.49 9.92
N GLY A 140 -9.98 6.91 10.98
CA GLY A 140 -10.70 6.63 12.23
C GLY A 140 -11.52 5.35 12.24
N ASP A 141 -11.70 4.71 11.08
CA ASP A 141 -12.44 3.45 11.00
C ASP A 141 -11.66 2.34 11.72
N LYS A 142 -12.39 1.55 12.49
CA LYS A 142 -11.87 0.38 13.22
C LYS A 142 -12.39 -0.92 12.63
N GLY A 143 -13.22 -0.83 11.60
CA GLY A 143 -13.96 -1.95 11.03
C GLY A 143 -15.04 -2.49 11.96
N PRO A 144 -15.79 -3.51 11.52
CA PRO A 144 -16.84 -4.14 12.31
C PRO A 144 -16.30 -4.79 13.60
N GLU A 145 -17.08 -4.77 14.67
CA GLU A 145 -16.68 -5.36 15.97
C GLU A 145 -16.30 -6.84 15.88
N ASN A 146 -16.99 -7.59 15.00
CA ASN A 146 -16.82 -9.02 14.80
C ASN A 146 -15.81 -9.39 13.71
N GLN A 147 -15.03 -8.42 13.20
CA GLN A 147 -14.04 -8.72 12.18
C GLN A 147 -12.89 -9.57 12.72
N ARG A 148 -12.37 -10.44 11.85
CA ARG A 148 -11.15 -11.19 12.11
C ARG A 148 -9.94 -10.25 12.02
N ARG A 149 -8.98 -10.39 12.95
CA ARG A 149 -7.82 -9.51 13.05
C ARG A 149 -6.55 -10.31 13.25
N SER A 150 -5.48 -9.88 12.61
CA SER A 150 -4.11 -10.31 12.91
C SER A 150 -3.33 -9.10 13.41
N SER A 151 -2.42 -9.31 14.35
CA SER A 151 -1.52 -8.26 14.82
C SER A 151 -0.43 -7.98 13.79
N PHE A 152 0.00 -6.73 13.73
CA PHE A 152 1.24 -6.38 13.04
C PHE A 152 2.44 -6.83 13.88
N VAL A 153 3.50 -7.25 13.20
CA VAL A 153 4.77 -7.68 13.80
C VAL A 153 5.89 -6.74 13.39
N SER A 154 6.97 -6.70 14.18
CA SER A 154 8.15 -5.91 13.83
C SER A 154 8.95 -6.59 12.71
N LEU A 155 9.44 -5.80 11.76
CA LEU A 155 10.46 -6.20 10.80
C LEU A 155 11.81 -5.71 11.32
N ASP A 156 12.76 -6.63 11.54
CA ASP A 156 14.09 -6.33 12.10
C ASP A 156 14.06 -5.49 13.40
N GLY A 157 13.05 -5.74 14.25
CA GLY A 157 12.85 -5.03 15.51
C GLY A 157 12.19 -3.66 15.37
N ASN A 158 11.72 -3.28 14.18
CA ASN A 158 11.10 -1.99 13.92
C ASN A 158 9.64 -2.11 13.41
N TYR A 159 8.80 -1.15 13.77
CA TYR A 159 7.39 -1.05 13.37
C TYR A 159 7.16 0.05 12.33
N ASN A 160 8.16 0.35 11.50
CA ASN A 160 8.07 1.39 10.47
C ASN A 160 7.20 1.03 9.26
N THR A 161 6.69 -0.21 9.21
CA THR A 161 5.82 -0.68 8.12
C THR A 161 4.83 -1.73 8.63
N TYR A 162 3.79 -1.98 7.84
CA TYR A 162 2.75 -2.97 8.18
C TYR A 162 3.20 -4.36 7.75
N VAL A 163 3.67 -5.16 8.71
CA VAL A 163 4.04 -6.56 8.48
C VAL A 163 3.14 -7.48 9.27
N VAL A 164 2.71 -8.58 8.66
CA VAL A 164 1.95 -9.65 9.32
C VAL A 164 2.72 -10.96 9.29
N GLU A 165 2.52 -11.79 10.31
CA GLU A 165 3.07 -13.14 10.35
C GLU A 165 2.14 -14.11 9.62
N VAL A 166 2.65 -14.73 8.54
CA VAL A 166 2.01 -15.85 7.86
C VAL A 166 2.59 -17.13 8.46
N GLN A 167 1.77 -17.92 9.14
CA GLN A 167 2.19 -19.20 9.71
C GLN A 167 2.35 -20.26 8.62
N HIS A 168 1.38 -20.33 7.71
CA HIS A 168 1.36 -21.26 6.59
C HIS A 168 0.58 -20.69 5.41
N TYR A 169 0.93 -21.08 4.19
CA TYR A 169 0.06 -20.90 3.02
C TYR A 169 -0.52 -22.25 2.58
N CYS A 170 -1.68 -22.21 1.91
CA CYS A 170 -2.29 -23.39 1.31
C CYS A 170 -2.74 -23.11 -0.12
N VAL A 171 -2.59 -24.11 -0.98
CA VAL A 171 -3.08 -24.14 -2.37
C VAL A 171 -3.98 -25.37 -2.53
N GLY A 172 -5.26 -25.11 -2.79
CA GLY A 172 -6.33 -26.10 -2.69
C GLY A 172 -6.38 -26.73 -1.29
N GLY A 173 -6.27 -28.06 -1.25
CA GLY A 173 -6.18 -28.84 -0.01
C GLY A 173 -4.77 -28.98 0.57
N THR A 174 -3.73 -28.53 -0.14
CA THR A 174 -2.33 -28.75 0.23
C THR A 174 -1.79 -27.57 1.03
N CYS A 175 -1.34 -27.83 2.26
CA CYS A 175 -0.68 -26.85 3.13
C CYS A 175 0.73 -27.36 3.49
N PRO A 176 1.80 -26.87 2.83
CA PRO A 176 3.15 -27.34 3.09
C PRO A 176 3.56 -27.10 4.56
N LYS A 177 4.25 -28.08 5.16
CA LYS A 177 4.85 -27.91 6.49
C LYS A 177 5.98 -26.88 6.43
N GLN A 178 6.16 -26.08 7.48
CA GLN A 178 7.22 -25.05 7.57
C GLN A 178 7.21 -24.08 6.37
N SER A 179 6.04 -23.47 6.15
CA SER A 179 5.77 -22.54 5.06
C SER A 179 5.54 -21.12 5.53
N GLY A 180 5.98 -20.81 6.76
CA GLY A 180 5.77 -19.51 7.39
C GLY A 180 6.74 -18.46 6.87
N PHE A 181 6.28 -17.21 6.83
CA PHE A 181 7.06 -16.05 6.44
C PHE A 181 6.39 -14.77 6.96
N GLN A 182 7.17 -13.69 6.99
CA GLN A 182 6.64 -12.35 7.23
C GLN A 182 6.20 -11.71 5.92
N ALA A 183 5.01 -11.14 5.90
CA ALA A 183 4.43 -10.51 4.72
C ALA A 183 4.24 -9.00 4.95
N LEU A 184 4.86 -8.20 4.09
CA LEU A 184 4.60 -6.77 3.99
C LEU A 184 3.20 -6.55 3.39
N VAL A 185 2.37 -5.76 4.06
CA VAL A 185 1.08 -5.30 3.52
C VAL A 185 1.31 -3.99 2.79
N ASP A 186 1.22 -4.05 1.46
CA ASP A 186 1.54 -2.94 0.57
C ASP A 186 0.37 -2.61 -0.36
N SER A 187 0.00 -1.33 -0.43
CA SER A 187 -0.98 -0.80 -1.39
C SER A 187 -0.32 -0.13 -2.59
N GLY A 188 1.02 -0.04 -2.63
CA GLY A 188 1.79 0.55 -3.72
C GLY A 188 2.11 -0.42 -4.87
N SER A 189 1.95 -1.73 -4.66
CA SER A 189 2.22 -2.77 -5.65
C SER A 189 0.94 -3.35 -6.26
N SER A 190 0.93 -3.53 -7.58
CA SER A 190 -0.21 -4.13 -8.30
C SER A 190 -0.35 -5.64 -8.11
N PHE A 191 0.77 -6.33 -7.80
CA PHE A 191 0.84 -7.78 -7.67
C PHE A 191 1.46 -8.19 -6.34
N THR A 192 1.16 -9.41 -5.89
CA THR A 192 1.83 -10.01 -4.74
C THR A 192 3.17 -10.60 -5.15
N PHE A 193 4.24 -10.18 -4.49
CA PHE A 193 5.57 -10.73 -4.69
C PHE A 193 5.88 -11.78 -3.64
N LEU A 194 6.41 -12.93 -4.07
CA LEU A 194 6.82 -14.03 -3.20
C LEU A 194 8.31 -14.27 -3.35
N PRO A 195 9.03 -14.62 -2.26
CA PRO A 195 10.40 -15.13 -2.37
C PRO A 195 10.46 -16.30 -3.35
N SER A 196 11.52 -16.38 -4.16
CA SER A 196 11.59 -17.34 -5.28
C SER A 196 11.30 -18.77 -4.87
N GLU A 197 11.77 -19.22 -3.71
CA GLU A 197 11.49 -20.57 -3.19
C GLU A 197 10.00 -20.80 -2.90
N ILE A 198 9.32 -19.81 -2.32
CA ILE A 198 7.89 -19.88 -2.01
C ILE A 198 7.09 -19.80 -3.31
N PHE A 199 7.45 -18.87 -4.20
CA PHE A 199 6.83 -18.72 -5.51
C PHE A 199 6.84 -20.04 -6.29
N THR A 200 8.00 -20.68 -6.43
CA THR A 200 8.11 -21.96 -7.13
C THR A 200 7.23 -23.05 -6.52
N LYS A 201 7.15 -23.14 -5.18
CA LYS A 201 6.28 -24.13 -4.50
C LYS A 201 4.80 -23.85 -4.73
N VAL A 202 4.38 -22.59 -4.63
CA VAL A 202 2.99 -22.17 -4.88
C VAL A 202 2.58 -22.48 -6.31
N VAL A 203 3.37 -22.07 -7.30
CA VAL A 203 3.11 -22.32 -8.73
C VAL A 203 3.06 -23.81 -9.02
N THR A 204 4.03 -24.59 -8.54
CA THR A 204 4.07 -26.04 -8.76
C THR A 204 2.82 -26.73 -8.23
N GLU A 205 2.36 -26.34 -7.04
CA GLU A 205 1.16 -26.93 -6.44
C GLU A 205 -0.13 -26.46 -7.13
N PHE A 206 -0.17 -25.20 -7.56
CA PHE A 206 -1.27 -24.64 -8.32
C PHE A 206 -1.41 -25.35 -9.68
N GLU A 207 -0.32 -25.53 -10.41
CA GLU A 207 -0.29 -26.21 -11.71
C GLU A 207 -0.77 -27.67 -11.65
N LYS A 208 -0.44 -28.41 -10.59
CA LYS A 208 -0.93 -29.80 -10.43
C LYS A 208 -2.45 -29.90 -10.34
N GLN A 209 -3.10 -28.87 -9.83
CA GLN A 209 -4.54 -28.85 -9.59
C GLN A 209 -5.29 -28.14 -10.73
N MET A 210 -4.57 -27.38 -11.55
CA MET A 210 -5.12 -26.71 -12.72
C MET A 210 -5.29 -27.66 -13.90
N ASN A 211 -6.44 -27.58 -14.57
CA ASN A 211 -6.68 -28.25 -15.84
C ASN A 211 -6.74 -27.22 -16.98
N ALA A 212 -5.61 -26.54 -17.23
CA ALA A 212 -5.50 -25.52 -18.25
C ALA A 212 -4.14 -25.58 -18.96
N THR A 213 -4.12 -25.19 -20.23
CA THR A 213 -2.89 -25.13 -21.02
C THR A 213 -2.05 -23.93 -20.60
N ARG A 214 -0.81 -24.18 -20.19
CA ARG A 214 0.17 -23.12 -19.89
C ARG A 214 0.60 -22.40 -21.17
N LEU A 215 0.72 -21.09 -21.08
CA LEU A 215 1.27 -20.21 -22.11
C LEU A 215 2.56 -19.58 -21.58
N ALA A 216 3.56 -19.44 -22.45
CA ALA A 216 4.74 -18.64 -22.15
C ALA A 216 4.46 -17.21 -22.62
N ILE A 217 4.47 -16.25 -21.69
CA ILE A 217 4.41 -14.81 -21.95
C ILE A 217 5.60 -14.22 -21.19
N GLU A 218 6.42 -13.40 -21.86
CA GLU A 218 7.70 -12.92 -21.29
C GLU A 218 7.53 -12.24 -19.93
N ASP A 219 6.47 -11.45 -19.76
CA ASP A 219 6.24 -10.64 -18.55
C ASP A 219 5.52 -11.38 -17.42
N PHE A 220 4.99 -12.58 -17.68
CA PHE A 220 4.18 -13.32 -16.72
C PHE A 220 4.64 -14.78 -16.65
N PRO A 221 5.28 -15.20 -15.54
CA PRO A 221 5.86 -16.53 -15.43
C PRO A 221 4.84 -17.67 -15.50
N CYS A 222 3.56 -17.40 -15.20
CA CYS A 222 2.53 -18.43 -15.01
C CYS A 222 1.19 -18.07 -15.68
N CYS A 223 1.17 -18.11 -17.01
CA CYS A 223 -0.03 -17.83 -17.81
C CYS A 223 -0.77 -19.09 -18.24
N TYR A 224 -2.10 -18.98 -18.34
CA TYR A 224 -2.99 -20.04 -18.77
C TYR A 224 -3.97 -19.53 -19.83
N LYS A 225 -4.29 -20.40 -20.79
CA LYS A 225 -5.34 -20.16 -21.77
C LYS A 225 -6.71 -20.31 -21.11
N ALA A 226 -7.50 -19.25 -21.09
CA ALA A 226 -8.88 -19.26 -20.62
C ALA A 226 -9.86 -19.54 -21.78
N SER A 227 -10.94 -20.27 -21.49
CA SER A 227 -12.05 -20.46 -22.42
C SER A 227 -12.97 -19.23 -22.44
N SER A 228 -13.96 -19.19 -23.34
CA SER A 228 -15.00 -18.16 -23.32
C SER A 228 -15.82 -18.14 -22.03
N GLN A 229 -15.83 -19.24 -21.26
CA GLN A 229 -16.47 -19.38 -19.96
C GLN A 229 -15.50 -19.08 -18.79
N GLY A 230 -14.26 -18.67 -19.08
CA GLY A 230 -13.19 -18.50 -18.10
C GLY A 230 -12.40 -19.78 -17.83
N LEU A 231 -11.61 -19.77 -16.75
CA LEU A 231 -10.98 -20.97 -16.21
C LEU A 231 -11.94 -21.67 -15.25
N LEU A 232 -12.09 -22.98 -15.41
CA LEU A 232 -12.80 -23.84 -14.46
C LEU A 232 -11.80 -24.41 -13.46
N ASN A 233 -12.24 -24.64 -12.22
CA ASN A 233 -11.47 -25.29 -11.15
C ASN A 233 -10.18 -24.56 -10.73
N ILE A 234 -10.22 -23.23 -10.63
CA ILE A 234 -9.10 -22.45 -10.06
C ILE A 234 -8.87 -22.92 -8.60
N PRO A 235 -7.66 -23.40 -8.24
CA PRO A 235 -7.34 -23.80 -6.88
C PRO A 235 -7.57 -22.67 -5.88
N SER A 236 -8.27 -22.95 -4.78
CA SER A 236 -8.45 -21.99 -3.70
C SER A 236 -7.11 -21.70 -3.02
N MET A 237 -6.81 -20.44 -2.70
CA MET A 237 -5.59 -20.10 -1.97
C MET A 237 -5.94 -19.38 -0.67
N LYS A 238 -5.16 -19.65 0.38
CA LYS A 238 -5.31 -18.96 1.66
C LYS A 238 -3.99 -18.85 2.39
N LEU A 239 -3.86 -17.79 3.19
CA LEU A 239 -2.82 -17.60 4.18
C LEU A 239 -3.41 -17.86 5.56
N LEU A 240 -2.73 -18.67 6.36
CA LEU A 240 -3.00 -18.84 7.79
C LEU A 240 -2.12 -17.84 8.53
N LEU A 241 -2.76 -16.91 9.22
CA LEU A 241 -2.12 -15.88 10.02
C LEU A 241 -2.11 -16.30 11.50
N ALA A 242 -1.45 -15.50 12.34
CA ALA A 242 -1.45 -15.70 13.78
C ALA A 242 -2.88 -15.84 14.36
N ALA A 243 -2.98 -16.47 15.53
CA ALA A 243 -4.25 -16.75 16.22
C ALA A 243 -5.26 -17.55 15.37
N ASN A 244 -4.75 -18.46 14.52
CA ASN A 244 -5.54 -19.32 13.63
C ASN A 244 -6.52 -18.56 12.73
N GLN A 245 -6.19 -17.31 12.38
CA GLN A 245 -6.97 -16.54 11.43
C GLN A 245 -6.60 -16.96 10.00
N SER A 246 -7.57 -16.92 9.10
CA SER A 246 -7.36 -17.26 7.69
C SER A 246 -7.68 -16.08 6.79
N PHE A 247 -6.74 -15.68 5.95
CA PHE A 247 -6.94 -14.77 4.85
C PHE A 247 -7.15 -15.57 3.56
N VAL A 248 -8.38 -15.57 3.04
CA VAL A 248 -8.73 -16.31 1.82
C VAL A 248 -8.55 -15.40 0.62
N ILE A 249 -7.77 -15.86 -0.36
CA ILE A 249 -7.56 -15.15 -1.62
C ILE A 249 -8.76 -15.45 -2.52
N GLN A 250 -9.62 -14.45 -2.73
CA GLN A 250 -10.90 -14.64 -3.41
C GLN A 250 -10.74 -14.89 -4.92
N ASN A 251 -9.83 -14.18 -5.57
CA ASN A 251 -9.52 -14.36 -6.98
C ASN A 251 -8.00 -14.26 -7.17
N PRO A 252 -7.28 -15.39 -7.28
CA PRO A 252 -5.84 -15.37 -7.50
C PRO A 252 -5.47 -15.08 -8.97
N MET A 253 -6.44 -14.88 -9.87
CA MET A 253 -6.19 -14.72 -11.30
C MET A 253 -6.27 -13.25 -11.75
N PHE A 254 -5.29 -12.84 -12.55
CA PHE A 254 -5.24 -11.59 -13.28
C PHE A 254 -5.46 -11.82 -14.79
N THR A 255 -6.32 -11.01 -15.41
CA THR A 255 -6.58 -11.09 -16.86
C THR A 255 -5.59 -10.23 -17.63
N ILE A 256 -4.77 -10.86 -18.47
CA ILE A 256 -3.79 -10.15 -19.32
C ILE A 256 -4.45 -9.65 -20.60
N SER A 257 -5.17 -10.53 -21.28
CA SER A 257 -5.86 -10.26 -22.54
C SER A 257 -7.05 -11.21 -22.72
N SER A 258 -7.85 -11.00 -23.76
CA SER A 258 -8.98 -11.89 -24.05
C SER A 258 -8.50 -13.33 -24.21
N GLY A 259 -8.89 -14.20 -23.27
CA GLY A 259 -8.52 -15.62 -23.27
C GLY A 259 -7.17 -15.94 -22.62
N GLN A 260 -6.50 -15.00 -21.94
CA GLN A 260 -5.23 -15.23 -21.22
C GLN A 260 -5.27 -14.67 -19.81
N VAL A 261 -4.88 -15.48 -18.84
CA VAL A 261 -4.87 -15.13 -17.42
C VAL A 261 -3.59 -15.62 -16.75
N SER A 262 -3.07 -14.88 -15.76
CA SER A 262 -1.95 -15.27 -14.92
C SER A 262 -2.38 -15.40 -13.48
N ILE A 263 -1.72 -16.30 -12.75
CA ILE A 263 -1.63 -16.22 -11.29
C ILE A 263 -0.52 -15.23 -10.90
#